data_AF-A0A8J2KGL9-F1
#
_entry.id   AF-A0A8J2KGL9-F1
#
_cell.length_a   1.000
_cell.length_b   1.000
_cell.length_c   1.000
_cell.angle_alpha   90.00
_cell.angle_beta   90.00
_cell.angle_gamma   90.00
#
_symmetry.space_group_name_H-M   'P 1'
#
loop_
_entity.id
_entity.type
_entity.pdbx_description
1 polymer ?
#
loop_
_entity_poly.entity_id
_entity_poly.type
_entity_poly.pdbx_seq_one_letter_code
_entity_poly.pdbx_strand_id
1 'polypeptide(L)'
;MYTGLLDHMESRDDSEGIKAGKAVILPSSFMGSPRNMQQLYQAAMAIVTKYGKPDLFLTMTTNPKWKEITENLFPGQTASDRPDLVARVFNMKVNELLKNIKKDNIFEIIDKYVSAEIADKETNPRLYETVLKNMIHGPCGNLNQHSSCMENGKCIKEFPKKFTNDTIATRKATMCTKEDKAIRLC
;
A
#
# COMPACT_ATOMS: atom_id res chain seq x y z
N MET A 1 14.09 -22.42 22.32
CA MET A 1 14.15 -21.71 21.02
C MET A 1 14.87 -20.35 21.12
N TYR A 2 15.75 -20.15 22.11
CA TYR A 2 16.52 -18.90 22.33
C TYR A 2 18.03 -19.10 22.32
N THR A 3 18.48 -20.35 22.28
CA THR A 3 19.88 -20.76 22.42
C THR A 3 20.77 -20.14 21.33
N GLY A 4 20.41 -20.27 20.05
CA GLY A 4 21.27 -19.78 18.96
C GLY A 4 21.43 -18.24 18.86
N LEU A 5 20.56 -17.45 19.48
CA LEU A 5 20.71 -15.98 19.51
C LEU A 5 21.50 -15.51 20.73
N LEU A 6 21.35 -16.19 21.87
CA LEU A 6 22.15 -15.95 23.07
C LEU A 6 23.62 -16.28 22.81
N ASP A 7 23.90 -17.42 22.17
CA ASP A 7 25.26 -17.85 21.80
C ASP A 7 25.98 -16.83 20.90
N HIS A 8 25.26 -16.16 19.99
CA HIS A 8 25.85 -15.18 19.08
C HIS A 8 26.14 -13.82 19.76
N MET A 9 25.37 -13.47 20.79
CA MET A 9 25.58 -12.25 21.58
C MET A 9 26.70 -12.42 22.61
N GLU A 10 26.76 -13.57 23.27
CA GLU A 10 27.86 -13.91 24.19
C GLU A 10 29.21 -13.93 23.47
N SER A 11 29.27 -14.45 22.23
CA SER A 11 30.52 -14.48 21.45
C SER A 11 31.08 -13.10 21.04
N ARG A 12 30.24 -12.04 21.02
CA ARG A 12 30.67 -10.69 20.66
C ARG A 12 31.13 -9.88 21.86
N ASP A 13 30.45 -10.01 23.00
CA ASP A 13 30.77 -9.23 24.21
C ASP A 13 32.09 -9.67 24.88
N ASP A 14 32.50 -10.94 24.74
CA ASP A 14 33.78 -11.43 25.24
C ASP A 14 35.00 -10.89 24.46
N SER A 15 34.80 -10.38 23.24
CA SER A 15 35.90 -9.94 22.36
C SER A 15 36.33 -8.48 22.53
N GLU A 16 35.50 -7.63 23.15
CA GLU A 16 35.79 -6.19 23.31
C GLU A 16 35.75 -5.67 24.75
N GLY A 17 35.47 -6.51 25.75
CA GLY A 17 35.51 -6.11 27.18
C GLY A 17 34.51 -5.02 27.56
N ILE A 18 33.52 -4.75 26.71
CA ILE A 18 32.46 -3.77 26.95
C ILE A 18 31.40 -4.46 27.82
N LYS A 19 31.20 -3.97 29.05
CA LYS A 19 30.10 -4.39 29.91
C LYS A 19 28.79 -3.84 29.35
N ALA A 20 28.27 -4.48 28.30
CA ALA A 20 26.96 -4.15 27.74
C ALA A 20 25.87 -4.39 28.79
N GLY A 21 24.85 -3.54 28.82
CA GLY A 21 23.71 -3.68 29.73
C GLY A 21 22.99 -5.03 29.55
N LYS A 22 22.05 -5.35 30.45
CA LYS A 22 21.31 -6.62 30.39
C LYS A 22 20.60 -6.79 29.04
N ALA A 23 20.99 -7.78 28.26
CA ALA A 23 20.27 -8.16 27.04
C ALA A 23 18.85 -8.62 27.40
N VAL A 24 17.85 -7.81 27.05
CA VAL A 24 16.43 -8.16 27.23
C VAL A 24 15.83 -8.49 25.88
N ILE A 25 15.41 -9.73 25.76
CA ILE A 25 14.65 -10.22 24.62
C ILE A 25 13.22 -9.71 24.71
N LEU A 26 12.83 -8.84 23.78
CA LEU A 26 11.45 -8.39 23.70
C LEU A 26 10.53 -9.55 23.27
N PRO A 27 9.40 -9.77 23.97
CA PRO A 27 8.41 -10.77 23.59
C PRO A 27 7.68 -10.34 22.30
N SER A 28 7.03 -11.28 21.63
CA SER A 28 6.26 -10.98 20.41
C SER A 28 4.99 -10.15 20.66
N SER A 29 4.57 -10.02 21.92
CA SER A 29 3.51 -9.08 22.36
C SER A 29 3.95 -7.62 22.31
N PHE A 30 5.25 -7.32 22.21
CA PHE A 30 5.75 -5.96 22.07
C PHE A 30 5.58 -5.48 20.63
N MET A 31 4.62 -4.57 20.40
CA MET A 31 4.32 -4.04 19.07
C MET A 31 5.56 -3.43 18.41
N GLY A 32 5.81 -3.79 17.15
CA GLY A 32 6.94 -3.28 16.36
C GLY A 32 8.29 -3.97 16.64
N SER A 33 8.37 -4.91 17.60
CA SER A 33 9.59 -5.73 17.75
C SER A 33 9.78 -6.66 16.54
N PRO A 34 11.03 -7.09 16.24
CA PRO A 34 11.29 -8.08 15.20
C PRO A 34 10.44 -9.36 15.35
N ARG A 35 10.23 -9.81 16.60
CA ARG A 35 9.37 -10.97 16.90
C ARG A 35 7.90 -10.71 16.62
N ASN A 36 7.39 -9.53 16.96
CA ASN A 36 6.03 -9.13 16.64
C ASN A 36 5.80 -9.11 15.12
N MET A 37 6.73 -8.51 14.38
CA MET A 37 6.66 -8.45 12.91
C MET A 37 6.74 -9.85 12.28
N GLN A 38 7.63 -10.72 12.77
CA GLN A 38 7.74 -12.11 12.30
C GLN A 38 6.46 -12.91 12.58
N GLN A 39 5.83 -12.70 13.74
CA GLN A 39 4.56 -13.35 14.08
C GLN A 39 3.42 -12.84 13.18
N LEU A 40 3.34 -11.53 12.92
CA LEU A 40 2.35 -10.96 12.01
C LEU A 40 2.52 -11.50 10.58
N TYR A 41 3.76 -11.64 10.11
CA TYR A 41 4.06 -12.25 8.82
C TYR A 41 3.59 -13.71 8.77
N GLN A 42 3.92 -14.51 9.78
CA GLN A 42 3.49 -15.91 9.87
C GLN A 42 1.96 -16.03 9.87
N ALA A 43 1.27 -15.15 10.60
CA ALA A 43 -0.19 -15.11 10.64
C ALA A 43 -0.79 -14.74 9.27
N ALA A 44 -0.21 -13.76 8.57
CA ALA A 44 -0.63 -13.39 7.23
C ALA A 44 -0.43 -14.54 6.23
N MET A 45 0.70 -15.24 6.30
CA MET A 45 0.98 -16.40 5.45
C MET A 45 -0.01 -17.54 5.70
N ALA A 46 -0.39 -17.80 6.95
CA ALA A 46 -1.41 -18.80 7.28
C ALA A 46 -2.77 -18.48 6.65
N ILE A 47 -3.16 -17.19 6.62
CA ILE A 47 -4.38 -16.74 5.94
C ILE A 47 -4.27 -16.97 4.44
N VAL A 48 -3.15 -16.58 3.81
CA VAL A 48 -2.93 -16.77 2.37
C VAL A 48 -2.90 -18.25 1.98
N THR A 49 -2.31 -19.12 2.79
CA THR A 49 -2.31 -20.56 2.54
C THR A 49 -3.73 -21.13 2.59
N LYS A 50 -4.59 -20.64 3.48
CA LYS A 50 -5.96 -21.14 3.63
C LYS A 50 -6.94 -20.58 2.60
N TYR A 51 -6.83 -19.30 2.26
CA TYR A 51 -7.81 -18.57 1.45
C TYR A 51 -7.29 -18.15 0.07
N GLY A 52 -6.02 -18.42 -0.23
CA GLY A 52 -5.37 -17.98 -1.46
C GLY A 52 -4.81 -16.56 -1.37
N LYS A 53 -4.10 -16.14 -2.43
CA LYS A 53 -3.59 -14.77 -2.54
C LYS A 53 -4.76 -13.79 -2.67
N PRO A 54 -4.74 -12.63 -2.01
CA PRO A 54 -5.71 -11.58 -2.27
C PRO A 54 -5.55 -11.08 -3.71
N ASP A 55 -6.67 -10.82 -4.38
CA ASP A 55 -6.67 -10.22 -5.73
C ASP A 55 -6.70 -8.68 -5.69
N LEU A 56 -7.16 -8.09 -4.58
CA LEU A 56 -7.22 -6.64 -4.38
C LEU A 56 -6.74 -6.27 -2.98
N PHE A 57 -5.85 -5.27 -2.90
CA PHE A 57 -5.41 -4.67 -1.64
C PHE A 57 -5.82 -3.20 -1.61
N LEU A 58 -6.66 -2.81 -0.66
CA LEU A 58 -7.15 -1.44 -0.50
C LEU A 58 -6.61 -0.84 0.79
N THR A 59 -5.94 0.31 0.66
CA THR A 59 -5.51 1.11 1.79
C THR A 59 -6.31 2.41 1.81
N MET A 60 -6.97 2.71 2.93
CA MET A 60 -7.60 4.01 3.14
C MET A 60 -6.79 4.81 4.15
N THR A 61 -6.42 6.03 3.78
CA THR A 61 -5.74 6.98 4.67
C THR A 61 -6.73 8.06 5.11
N THR A 62 -6.51 8.62 6.30
CA THR A 62 -7.34 9.73 6.78
C THR A 62 -6.89 11.03 6.13
N ASN A 63 -7.84 11.88 5.73
CA ASN A 63 -7.55 13.24 5.28
C ASN A 63 -8.00 14.27 6.34
N PRO A 64 -7.06 15.00 6.96
CA PRO A 64 -7.38 16.07 7.92
C PRO A 64 -8.28 17.18 7.38
N LYS A 65 -8.37 17.35 6.06
CA LYS A 65 -9.18 18.37 5.39
C LYS A 65 -10.63 17.94 5.12
N TRP A 66 -11.06 16.79 5.61
CA TRP A 66 -12.46 16.37 5.51
C TRP A 66 -13.37 17.36 6.22
N LYS A 67 -14.51 17.68 5.59
CA LYS A 67 -15.46 18.67 6.10
C LYS A 67 -15.98 18.29 7.48
N GLU A 68 -16.22 17.01 7.70
CA GLU A 68 -16.66 16.43 8.96
C GLU A 68 -15.66 16.70 10.11
N ILE A 69 -14.37 16.81 9.78
CA ILE A 69 -13.32 17.19 10.74
C ILE A 69 -13.30 18.70 10.90
N THR A 70 -13.17 19.46 9.80
CA THR A 70 -12.99 20.92 9.84
C THR A 70 -14.17 21.67 10.46
N GLU A 71 -15.40 21.20 10.24
CA GLU A 71 -16.63 21.81 10.77
C GLU A 71 -16.82 21.55 12.27
N ASN A 72 -16.18 20.50 12.81
CA ASN A 72 -16.27 20.12 14.22
C ASN A 72 -15.02 20.48 15.03
N LEU A 73 -14.07 21.21 14.43
CA LEU A 73 -12.92 21.78 15.14
C LEU A 73 -13.30 23.12 15.77
N PHE A 74 -12.83 23.36 17.00
CA PHE A 74 -12.97 24.67 17.61
C PHE A 74 -12.04 25.70 16.93
N PRO A 75 -12.36 27.01 16.99
CA PRO A 75 -11.50 28.05 16.41
C PRO A 75 -10.05 27.93 16.90
N GLY A 76 -9.11 27.78 15.97
CA GLY A 76 -7.67 27.64 16.27
C GLY A 76 -7.18 26.22 16.53
N GLN A 77 -8.05 25.20 16.57
CA GLN A 77 -7.63 23.80 16.68
C GLN A 77 -7.29 23.19 15.31
N THR A 78 -6.36 22.24 15.33
CA THR A 78 -5.99 21.41 14.18
C THR A 78 -6.49 19.97 14.38
N ALA A 79 -6.53 19.20 13.30
CA ALA A 79 -6.91 17.78 13.35
C ALA A 79 -6.01 16.96 14.30
N SER A 80 -4.75 17.36 14.46
CA SER A 80 -3.80 16.71 15.38
C SER A 80 -4.17 16.90 16.85
N ASP A 81 -4.85 18.00 17.18
CA ASP A 81 -5.27 18.32 18.55
C ASP A 81 -6.49 17.50 18.99
N ARG A 82 -7.22 16.92 18.02
CA ARG A 82 -8.45 16.12 18.24
C ARG A 82 -8.37 14.76 17.52
N PRO A 83 -7.45 13.86 17.93
CA PRO A 83 -7.31 12.55 17.31
C PRO A 83 -8.56 11.67 17.47
N ASP A 84 -9.37 11.91 18.50
CA ASP A 84 -10.67 11.27 18.72
C ASP A 84 -11.66 11.57 17.58
N LEU A 85 -11.72 12.84 17.16
CA LEU A 85 -12.58 13.28 16.05
C LEU A 85 -12.11 12.65 14.74
N VAL A 86 -10.80 12.68 14.49
CA VAL A 86 -10.17 12.09 13.30
C VAL A 86 -10.46 10.59 13.22
N ALA A 87 -10.23 9.85 14.31
CA ALA A 87 -10.48 8.41 14.38
C ALA A 87 -11.97 8.07 14.19
N ARG A 88 -12.86 8.89 14.75
CA ARG A 88 -14.32 8.70 14.59
C ARG A 88 -14.75 8.91 13.14
N VAL A 89 -14.30 9.99 12.50
CA VAL A 89 -14.60 10.26 11.08
C VAL A 89 -14.01 9.19 10.19
N PHE A 90 -12.76 8.77 10.44
CA PHE A 90 -12.14 7.66 9.71
C PHE A 90 -12.97 6.38 9.81
N ASN A 91 -13.36 5.96 11.02
CA ASN A 91 -14.19 4.77 11.20
C ASN A 91 -15.55 4.88 10.51
N MET A 92 -16.17 6.06 10.50
CA MET A 92 -17.42 6.28 9.76
C MET A 92 -17.22 6.06 8.25
N LYS A 93 -16.14 6.61 7.67
CA LYS A 93 -15.79 6.41 6.25
C LYS A 93 -15.41 4.95 5.93
N VAL A 94 -14.69 4.27 6.83
CA VAL A 94 -14.34 2.84 6.67
C VAL A 94 -15.62 2.02 6.58
N ASN A 95 -16.56 2.25 7.50
CA ASN A 95 -17.81 1.49 7.55
C ASN A 95 -18.70 1.76 6.33
N GLU A 96 -18.74 3.00 5.85
CA GLU A 96 -19.43 3.34 4.61
C GLU A 96 -18.82 2.61 3.41
N LEU A 97 -17.49 2.63 3.29
CA LEU A 97 -16.77 1.93 2.23
C LEU A 97 -17.03 0.41 2.28
N LEU A 98 -16.95 -0.20 3.47
CA LEU A 98 -17.23 -1.63 3.66
C LEU A 98 -18.68 -1.98 3.33
N LYS A 99 -19.63 -1.12 3.69
CA LYS A 99 -21.04 -1.32 3.36
C LYS A 99 -21.26 -1.28 1.85
N ASN A 100 -20.65 -0.33 1.16
CA ASN A 100 -20.73 -0.21 -0.29
C ASN A 100 -20.10 -1.45 -0.95
N ILE A 101 -18.89 -1.86 -0.53
CA ILE A 101 -18.21 -3.07 -1.08
C ILE A 101 -19.07 -4.34 -0.93
N LYS A 102 -19.83 -4.45 0.16
CA LYS A 102 -20.70 -5.61 0.42
C LYS A 102 -22.05 -5.54 -0.30
N LYS A 103 -22.54 -4.35 -0.63
CA LYS A 103 -23.91 -4.13 -1.10
C LYS A 103 -23.99 -3.87 -2.61
N ASP A 104 -23.00 -3.20 -3.18
CA ASP A 104 -22.99 -2.80 -4.60
C ASP A 104 -21.80 -3.44 -5.33
N ASN A 105 -21.92 -3.56 -6.66
CA ASN A 105 -20.85 -4.06 -7.52
C ASN A 105 -19.56 -3.27 -7.26
N ILE A 106 -18.53 -3.96 -6.78
CA ILE A 106 -17.18 -3.44 -6.47
C ILE A 106 -16.62 -2.50 -7.56
N PHE A 107 -16.99 -2.73 -8.81
CA PHE A 107 -16.51 -1.96 -9.97
C PHE A 107 -17.04 -0.52 -10.04
N GLU A 108 -18.30 -0.27 -9.70
CA GLU A 108 -18.85 1.10 -9.66
C GLU A 108 -18.22 1.92 -8.52
N ILE A 109 -17.83 1.25 -7.44
CA ILE A 109 -17.17 1.86 -6.29
C ILE A 109 -15.73 2.24 -6.62
N ILE A 110 -15.01 1.39 -7.37
CA ILE A 110 -13.63 1.69 -7.79
C ILE A 110 -13.59 3.02 -8.55
N ASP A 111 -14.48 3.22 -9.51
CA ASP A 111 -14.48 4.45 -10.31
C ASP A 111 -14.87 5.71 -9.52
N LYS A 112 -15.67 5.56 -8.44
CA LYS A 112 -16.07 6.66 -7.56
C LYS A 112 -15.00 7.02 -6.53
N TYR A 113 -14.28 6.05 -5.98
CA TYR A 113 -13.39 6.24 -4.81
C TYR A 113 -11.90 6.12 -5.12
N VAL A 114 -11.51 5.47 -6.23
CA VAL A 114 -10.12 5.30 -6.63
C VAL A 114 -9.81 6.32 -7.72
N SER A 115 -9.10 7.38 -7.35
CA SER A 115 -8.45 8.29 -8.28
C SER A 115 -6.95 8.19 -8.15
N ALA A 116 -6.30 8.68 -9.19
CA ALA A 116 -5.05 8.16 -9.65
C ALA A 116 -4.41 9.30 -10.44
N GLU A 117 -3.52 10.05 -9.79
CA GLU A 117 -2.92 11.28 -10.33
C GLU A 117 -1.39 11.14 -10.37
N ILE A 118 -0.80 11.53 -11.50
CA ILE A 118 0.65 11.66 -11.61
C ILE A 118 1.03 12.98 -10.93
N ALA A 119 1.93 12.91 -9.95
CA ALA A 119 2.43 14.10 -9.24
C ALA A 119 2.96 15.13 -10.23
N ASP A 120 2.76 16.42 -9.97
CA ASP A 120 3.26 17.45 -10.87
C ASP A 120 4.80 17.53 -10.83
N LYS A 121 5.42 17.65 -12.02
CA LYS A 121 6.87 17.59 -12.19
C LYS A 121 7.57 18.81 -11.59
N GLU A 122 6.93 19.97 -11.62
CA GLU A 122 7.53 21.22 -11.13
C GLU A 122 7.44 21.31 -9.60
N THR A 123 6.31 20.93 -9.03
CA THR A 123 6.06 20.99 -7.58
C THR A 123 6.68 19.81 -6.82
N ASN A 124 6.71 18.61 -7.40
CA ASN A 124 7.15 17.39 -6.72
C ASN A 124 7.98 16.46 -7.65
N PRO A 125 9.15 16.90 -8.15
CA PRO A 125 9.93 16.18 -9.15
C PRO A 125 10.35 14.77 -8.72
N ARG A 126 10.69 14.58 -7.43
CA ARG A 126 11.08 13.27 -6.88
C ARG A 126 9.92 12.27 -6.86
N LEU A 127 8.73 12.71 -6.49
CA LEU A 127 7.54 11.86 -6.55
C LEU A 127 7.16 11.55 -8.00
N TYR A 128 7.22 12.55 -8.87
CA TYR A 128 6.98 12.38 -10.31
C TYR A 128 7.90 11.29 -10.91
N GLU A 129 9.20 11.38 -10.66
CA GLU A 129 10.17 10.39 -11.13
C GLU A 129 9.91 8.99 -10.55
N THR A 130 9.55 8.92 -9.27
CA THR A 130 9.22 7.66 -8.60
C THR A 130 7.97 7.01 -9.21
N VAL A 131 6.93 7.79 -9.48
CA VAL A 131 5.70 7.31 -10.11
C VAL A 131 5.97 6.85 -11.54
N LEU A 132 6.68 7.64 -12.34
CA LEU A 132 7.03 7.26 -13.71
C LEU A 132 7.87 5.98 -13.76
N LYS A 133 8.83 5.83 -12.85
CA LYS A 133 9.75 4.69 -12.84
C LYS A 133 9.09 3.39 -12.36
N ASN A 134 8.20 3.46 -11.37
CA ASN A 134 7.73 2.27 -10.67
C ASN A 134 6.25 1.95 -10.91
N MET A 135 5.43 2.94 -11.27
CA MET A 135 3.96 2.81 -11.34
C MET A 135 3.42 2.88 -12.77
N ILE A 136 4.20 3.41 -13.72
CA ILE A 136 3.84 3.50 -15.13
C ILE A 136 4.55 2.41 -15.92
N HIS A 137 3.83 1.75 -16.81
CA HIS A 137 4.45 0.82 -17.74
C HIS A 137 5.46 1.58 -18.61
N GLY A 138 6.73 1.16 -18.54
CA GLY A 138 7.78 1.69 -19.41
C GLY A 138 7.47 1.49 -20.90
N PRO A 139 8.22 2.16 -21.79
CA PRO A 139 8.07 1.91 -23.22
C PRO A 139 8.30 0.41 -23.50
N CYS A 140 7.38 -0.20 -24.22
CA CYS A 140 7.45 -1.60 -24.66
C CYS A 140 6.90 -1.74 -26.08
N GLY A 141 6.85 -2.97 -26.61
CA GLY A 141 6.34 -3.22 -27.95
C GLY A 141 7.32 -2.71 -29.00
N ASN A 142 6.79 -2.00 -29.99
CA ASN A 142 7.61 -1.41 -31.06
C ASN A 142 8.56 -0.32 -30.56
N LEU A 143 8.25 0.31 -29.43
CA LEU A 143 9.09 1.35 -28.83
C LEU A 143 10.29 0.75 -28.09
N ASN A 144 10.16 -0.49 -27.59
CA ASN A 144 11.25 -1.19 -26.92
C ASN A 144 10.98 -2.70 -26.84
N GLN A 145 11.56 -3.44 -27.78
CA GLN A 145 11.43 -4.90 -27.86
C GLN A 145 12.23 -5.65 -26.77
N HIS A 146 13.16 -4.98 -26.10
CA HIS A 146 14.02 -5.58 -25.05
C HIS A 146 13.42 -5.47 -23.64
N SER A 147 12.20 -4.94 -23.51
CA SER A 147 11.55 -4.83 -22.20
C SER A 147 11.24 -6.22 -21.63
N SER A 148 11.38 -6.40 -20.32
CA SER A 148 11.13 -7.68 -19.63
C SER A 148 9.70 -8.21 -19.76
N CYS A 149 8.75 -7.36 -20.14
CA CYS A 149 7.37 -7.72 -20.42
C CYS A 149 7.14 -8.26 -21.84
N MET A 150 8.15 -8.27 -22.72
CA MET A 150 7.99 -8.69 -24.11
C MET A 150 8.22 -10.19 -24.26
N GLU A 151 7.26 -10.88 -24.87
CA GLU A 151 7.34 -12.30 -25.21
C GLU A 151 6.74 -12.51 -26.60
N ASN A 152 7.44 -13.21 -27.49
CA ASN A 152 7.00 -13.47 -28.88
C ASN A 152 6.57 -12.21 -29.65
N GLY A 153 7.28 -11.10 -29.45
CA GLY A 153 7.00 -9.82 -30.12
C GLY A 153 5.76 -9.08 -29.60
N LYS A 154 5.10 -9.57 -28.55
CA LYS A 154 3.98 -8.91 -27.89
C LYS A 154 4.27 -8.68 -26.41
N CYS A 155 3.72 -7.61 -25.86
CA CYS A 155 3.76 -7.43 -24.41
C CYS A 155 2.82 -8.45 -23.77
N ILE A 156 3.30 -9.24 -22.81
CA ILE A 156 2.49 -10.22 -22.05
C ILE A 156 1.32 -9.56 -21.31
N LYS A 157 1.46 -8.26 -21.01
CA LYS A 157 0.44 -7.42 -20.38
C LYS A 157 -0.42 -6.68 -21.38
N GLU A 158 -0.24 -6.91 -22.68
CA GLU A 158 -1.06 -6.39 -23.79
C GLU A 158 -1.03 -4.86 -23.96
N PHE A 159 0.12 -4.22 -23.68
CA PHE A 159 0.31 -2.80 -23.96
C PHE A 159 0.69 -2.51 -25.43
N PRO A 160 0.30 -1.34 -25.99
CA PRO A 160 -0.54 -0.31 -25.35
C PRO A 160 -2.02 -0.69 -25.35
N LYS A 161 -2.70 -0.43 -24.22
CA LYS A 161 -4.13 -0.71 -24.02
C LYS A 161 -4.98 0.44 -24.55
N LYS A 162 -6.17 0.14 -25.07
CA LYS A 162 -7.16 1.16 -25.44
C LYS A 162 -7.60 1.92 -24.18
N PHE A 163 -7.87 3.22 -24.32
CA PHE A 163 -8.47 4.00 -23.25
C PHE A 163 -9.94 3.59 -23.09
N THR A 164 -10.41 3.57 -21.84
CA THR A 164 -11.77 3.17 -21.46
C THR A 164 -12.25 4.07 -20.33
N ASN A 165 -13.53 4.48 -20.40
CA ASN A 165 -14.13 5.37 -19.40
C ASN A 165 -14.51 4.64 -18.11
N ASP A 166 -14.67 3.32 -18.17
CA ASP A 166 -15.11 2.48 -17.05
C ASP A 166 -14.02 1.47 -16.68
N THR A 167 -13.92 1.14 -15.40
CA THR A 167 -13.01 0.08 -14.93
C THR A 167 -13.51 -1.30 -15.37
N ILE A 168 -12.71 -2.02 -16.15
CA ILE A 168 -13.02 -3.39 -16.60
C ILE A 168 -12.11 -4.39 -15.89
N ALA A 169 -12.70 -5.35 -15.19
CA ALA A 169 -11.96 -6.49 -14.67
C ALA A 169 -11.80 -7.57 -15.74
N THR A 170 -10.56 -7.85 -16.10
CA THR A 170 -10.20 -9.01 -16.91
C THR A 170 -9.67 -10.12 -16.01
N ARG A 171 -9.72 -11.38 -16.47
CA ARG A 171 -9.14 -12.53 -15.74
C ARG A 171 -7.65 -12.42 -15.42
N LYS A 172 -6.94 -11.45 -16.03
CA LYS A 172 -5.50 -11.23 -15.86
C LYS A 172 -5.15 -9.93 -15.13
N ALA A 173 -6.06 -8.94 -15.07
CA ALA A 173 -5.86 -7.68 -14.36
C ALA A 173 -7.17 -6.87 -14.24
N THR A 174 -7.32 -6.11 -13.15
CA THR A 174 -8.29 -5.02 -13.06
C THR A 174 -7.70 -3.79 -13.76
N MET A 175 -8.37 -3.29 -14.81
CA MET A 175 -7.82 -2.26 -15.68
C MET A 175 -8.74 -1.05 -15.76
N CYS A 176 -8.16 0.13 -15.60
CA CYS A 176 -8.77 1.40 -15.93
C CYS A 176 -7.72 2.27 -16.62
N THR A 177 -8.02 2.77 -17.82
CA THR A 177 -7.15 3.67 -18.60
C THR A 177 -7.99 4.86 -19.02
N LYS A 178 -8.13 5.86 -18.14
CA LYS A 178 -8.91 7.09 -18.37
C LYS A 178 -8.04 8.19 -18.98
N GLU A 179 -8.57 8.93 -19.95
CA GLU A 179 -7.87 10.05 -20.61
C GLU A 179 -7.58 11.20 -19.63
N ASP A 180 -8.50 11.49 -18.71
CA ASP A 180 -8.40 12.63 -17.77
C ASP A 180 -7.81 12.28 -16.39
N LYS A 181 -7.61 10.99 -16.10
CA LYS A 181 -7.11 10.47 -14.81
C LYS A 181 -6.15 9.33 -15.07
N ALA A 182 -4.96 9.69 -15.54
CA ALA A 182 -3.94 8.75 -15.97
C ALA A 182 -3.32 8.02 -14.78
N ILE A 183 -3.74 6.78 -14.51
CA ILE A 183 -2.77 5.77 -14.06
C ILE A 183 -2.92 4.51 -14.91
N ARG A 184 -1.81 4.17 -15.58
CA ARG A 184 -1.59 2.88 -16.24
C ARG A 184 -1.01 1.92 -15.19
N LEU A 185 -1.87 1.32 -14.37
CA LEU A 185 -1.42 0.30 -13.40
C LEU A 185 -0.91 -0.93 -14.18
N CYS A 186 0.33 -1.30 -13.89
CA CYS A 186 1.01 -2.49 -14.42
C CYS A 186 0.49 -3.78 -13.80
#